data_AF-A0A564WM60-F1
#
_entry.id   AF-A0A564WM60-F1
#
_cell.length_a   1.000
_cell.length_b   1.000
_cell.length_c   1.000
_cell.angle_alpha   90.00
_cell.angle_beta   90.00
_cell.angle_gamma   90.00
#
_symmetry.space_group_name_H-M   'P 1'
#
loop_
_entity.id
_entity.type
_entity.pdbx_description
1 polymer ?
#
loop_
_entity_poly.entity_id
_entity_poly.type
_entity_poly.pdbx_seq_one_letter_code
_entity_poly.pdbx_strand_id
1 'polypeptide(L)'
;MKTWKNKFQKVLAILLAICLVTGFMEVSQVQAATKKSGTTYYYTHLIRQKGGKQPGANGYYYDTGTMKVICKGNTLTMYSSFNKSKNRVLNTSKKNFVKYGKHTFKLTSKTKYFSLEFNPENPDKPYRNNYSKSNFINIMKRLNGLGAWITVKNGKVVSMQLCS
;
A
#
# COMPACT_ATOMS: atom_id res chain seq x y z
N MET A 1 0.59 -12.77 52.70
CA MET A 1 0.83 -11.65 51.74
C MET A 1 1.89 -11.92 50.67
N LYS A 2 3.09 -12.46 50.99
CA LYS A 2 4.15 -12.74 49.97
C LYS A 2 3.70 -13.67 48.84
N THR A 3 2.99 -14.75 49.17
CA THR A 3 2.54 -15.76 48.20
C THR A 3 1.47 -15.24 47.23
N TRP A 4 0.61 -14.33 47.70
CA TRP A 4 -0.44 -13.71 46.88
C TRP A 4 0.14 -12.68 45.91
N LYS A 5 1.09 -11.85 46.38
CA LYS A 5 1.84 -10.92 45.50
C LYS A 5 2.59 -11.66 44.39
N ASN A 6 3.21 -12.81 44.70
CA ASN A 6 3.92 -13.62 43.70
C ASN A 6 2.96 -14.26 42.67
N LYS A 7 1.77 -14.70 43.10
CA LYS A 7 0.75 -15.21 42.17
C LYS A 7 0.18 -14.09 41.29
N PHE A 8 -0.10 -12.92 41.86
CA PHE A 8 -0.60 -11.75 41.13
C PHE A 8 0.41 -11.23 40.10
N GLN A 9 1.69 -11.12 40.46
CA GLN A 9 2.75 -10.73 39.52
C GLN A 9 2.91 -11.72 38.37
N LYS A 10 2.78 -13.03 38.62
CA LYS A 10 2.79 -14.05 37.56
C LYS A 10 1.60 -13.91 36.61
N VAL A 11 0.40 -13.67 37.15
CA VAL A 11 -0.81 -13.46 36.32
C VAL A 11 -0.69 -12.18 35.50
N LEU A 12 -0.18 -11.09 36.09
CA LEU A 12 0.04 -9.83 35.37
C LEU A 12 1.09 -9.97 34.26
N ALA A 13 2.17 -10.70 34.52
CA ALA A 13 3.20 -10.99 33.52
C ALA A 13 2.65 -11.84 32.36
N ILE A 14 1.79 -12.82 32.64
CA ILE A 14 1.11 -13.64 31.62
C ILE A 14 0.14 -12.77 30.80
N LEU A 15 -0.65 -11.90 31.44
CA LEU A 15 -1.55 -10.96 30.75
C LEU A 15 -0.79 -9.99 29.84
N LEU A 16 0.34 -9.43 30.31
CA LEU A 16 1.19 -8.57 29.49
C LEU A 16 1.81 -9.33 28.31
N ALA A 17 2.25 -10.57 28.52
CA ALA A 17 2.76 -11.41 27.44
C ALA A 17 1.67 -11.75 26.41
N ILE A 18 0.45 -12.04 26.84
CA ILE A 18 -0.69 -12.26 25.95
C ILE A 18 -1.03 -10.96 25.20
N CYS A 19 -1.07 -9.79 25.84
CA CYS A 19 -1.29 -8.50 25.17
C CYS A 19 -0.18 -8.15 24.17
N LEU A 20 1.07 -8.53 24.45
CA LEU A 20 2.18 -8.43 23.50
C LEU A 20 2.01 -9.39 22.32
N VAL A 21 1.54 -10.62 22.53
CA VAL A 21 1.32 -11.60 21.45
C VAL A 21 0.07 -11.28 20.61
N THR A 22 -1.01 -10.80 21.23
CA THR A 22 -2.25 -10.41 20.53
C THR A 22 -2.16 -9.03 19.87
N GLY A 23 -1.36 -8.11 20.41
CA GLY A 23 -1.04 -6.82 19.77
C GLY A 23 -0.21 -6.92 18.48
N PHE A 24 0.36 -8.11 18.20
CA PHE A 24 1.03 -8.43 16.93
C PHE A 24 0.12 -9.12 15.90
N MET A 25 -1.11 -9.51 16.26
CA MET A 25 -2.04 -10.10 15.31
C MET A 25 -2.83 -9.00 14.56
N GLU A 26 -2.59 -8.95 13.25
CA GLU A 26 -3.17 -8.05 12.23
C GLU A 26 -2.68 -6.59 12.19
N VAL A 27 -1.37 -6.39 12.33
CA VAL A 27 -0.73 -5.58 11.28
C VAL A 27 -0.34 -6.57 10.22
N SER A 28 -0.99 -6.52 9.05
CA SER A 28 -0.39 -7.02 7.83
C SER A 28 0.89 -6.23 7.63
N GLN A 29 1.97 -6.66 8.28
CA GLN A 29 3.30 -6.37 7.80
C GLN A 29 3.29 -7.02 6.43
N VAL A 30 2.99 -6.23 5.41
CA VAL A 30 3.39 -6.55 4.05
C VAL A 30 4.85 -6.85 4.19
N GLN A 31 5.13 -8.14 4.12
CA GLN A 31 6.33 -8.81 4.56
C GLN A 31 7.57 -8.05 4.08
N ALA A 32 8.05 -7.14 4.94
CA ALA A 32 9.28 -6.42 4.69
C ALA A 32 10.38 -7.40 5.09
N ALA A 33 11.03 -7.98 4.09
CA ALA A 33 12.14 -8.93 4.19
C ALA A 33 11.80 -10.43 4.20
N THR A 34 10.91 -10.91 3.33
CA THR A 34 11.20 -12.21 2.66
C THR A 34 12.08 -11.95 1.44
N LYS A 35 13.11 -12.79 1.27
CA LYS A 35 14.08 -12.90 0.16
C LYS A 35 13.43 -13.02 -1.23
N LYS A 36 12.61 -12.05 -1.67
CA LYS A 36 12.12 -11.99 -3.05
C LYS A 36 12.95 -10.98 -3.81
N SER A 37 13.95 -11.48 -4.54
CA SER A 37 14.53 -10.75 -5.65
C SER A 37 13.40 -10.42 -6.63
N GLY A 38 13.37 -9.17 -7.11
CA GLY A 38 12.46 -8.76 -8.18
C GLY A 38 11.67 -7.50 -7.88
N THR A 39 10.93 -7.09 -8.92
CA THR A 39 10.08 -5.90 -8.92
C THR A 39 8.62 -6.32 -8.87
N THR A 40 7.84 -5.69 -8.00
CA THR A 40 6.39 -5.83 -7.95
C THR A 40 5.76 -4.45 -8.07
N TYR A 41 4.75 -4.34 -8.90
CA TYR A 41 3.97 -3.13 -9.11
C TYR A 41 2.63 -3.30 -8.43
N TYR A 42 2.21 -2.29 -7.67
CA TYR A 42 0.89 -2.22 -7.06
C TYR A 42 0.14 -1.05 -7.65
N TYR A 43 -1.10 -1.29 -8.08
CA TYR A 43 -2.01 -0.26 -8.54
C TYR A 43 -3.17 -0.12 -7.55
N THR A 44 -3.59 1.11 -7.27
CA THR A 44 -4.85 1.38 -6.57
C THR A 44 -5.49 2.68 -7.06
N HIS A 45 -6.82 2.76 -7.03
CA HIS A 45 -7.52 4.03 -7.17
C HIS A 45 -7.54 4.81 -5.85
N LEU A 46 -7.31 6.12 -5.95
CA LEU A 46 -7.39 7.06 -4.85
C LEU A 46 -8.85 7.55 -4.68
N ILE A 47 -9.74 6.61 -4.41
CA ILE A 47 -11.16 6.84 -4.15
C ILE A 47 -11.53 6.29 -2.77
N ARG A 48 -12.50 6.93 -2.09
CA ARG A 48 -12.99 6.57 -0.75
C ARG A 48 -13.84 5.30 -0.77
N GLN A 49 -13.25 4.20 -1.21
CA GLN A 49 -13.86 2.89 -1.27
C GLN A 49 -12.84 1.81 -0.90
N LYS A 50 -13.33 0.63 -0.53
CA LYS A 50 -12.48 -0.52 -0.21
C LYS A 50 -12.04 -1.32 -1.45
N GLY A 51 -12.65 -1.08 -2.62
CA GLY A 51 -12.50 -1.94 -3.80
C GLY A 51 -13.20 -3.29 -3.63
N GLY A 52 -13.17 -4.13 -4.66
CA GLY A 52 -13.83 -5.43 -4.65
C GLY A 52 -14.28 -5.90 -6.03
N LYS A 53 -15.02 -7.01 -6.03
CA LYS A 53 -15.59 -7.60 -7.24
C LYS A 53 -16.70 -6.67 -7.76
N GLN A 54 -16.58 -6.22 -9.00
CA GLN A 54 -17.54 -5.37 -9.71
C GLN A 54 -18.02 -6.06 -10.99
N PRO A 55 -19.30 -5.92 -11.38
CA PRO A 55 -19.79 -6.39 -12.67
C PRO A 55 -19.19 -5.54 -13.79
N GLY A 56 -18.83 -6.17 -14.91
CA GLY A 56 -18.33 -5.50 -16.11
C GLY A 56 -18.74 -6.26 -17.37
N ALA A 57 -18.40 -5.70 -18.54
CA ALA A 57 -18.82 -6.25 -19.84
C ALA A 57 -18.48 -7.74 -20.05
N ASN A 58 -17.35 -8.19 -19.48
CA ASN A 58 -16.87 -9.58 -19.58
C ASN A 58 -17.05 -10.36 -18.26
N GLY A 59 -18.18 -10.16 -17.58
CA GLY A 59 -18.52 -10.79 -16.31
C GLY A 59 -18.15 -9.91 -15.11
N TYR A 60 -16.98 -10.15 -14.51
CA TYR A 60 -16.56 -9.39 -13.33
C TYR A 60 -15.09 -9.02 -13.37
N TYR A 61 -14.78 -7.86 -12.79
CA TYR A 61 -13.42 -7.41 -12.52
C TYR A 61 -13.26 -7.05 -11.04
N TYR A 62 -12.02 -6.90 -10.59
CA TYR A 62 -11.71 -6.49 -9.22
C TYR A 62 -11.17 -5.08 -9.23
N ASP A 63 -12.05 -4.14 -8.91
CA ASP A 63 -11.71 -2.74 -8.73
C ASP A 63 -10.97 -2.52 -7.40
N THR A 64 -10.21 -1.43 -7.33
CA THR A 64 -9.43 -1.06 -6.16
C THR A 64 -9.89 0.26 -5.58
N GLY A 65 -9.66 0.46 -4.28
CA GLY A 65 -9.88 1.75 -3.64
C GLY A 65 -8.97 1.97 -2.44
N THR A 66 -8.84 3.23 -2.05
CA THR A 66 -8.00 3.69 -0.94
C THR A 66 -8.82 4.58 -0.01
N MET A 67 -9.06 4.12 1.20
CA MET A 67 -9.83 4.87 2.21
C MET A 67 -8.98 5.91 2.94
N LYS A 68 -7.67 5.66 3.07
CA LYS A 68 -6.79 6.51 3.89
C LYS A 68 -5.32 6.30 3.53
N VAL A 69 -4.58 7.40 3.49
CA VAL A 69 -3.12 7.42 3.30
C VAL A 69 -2.47 8.15 4.48
N ILE A 70 -1.47 7.52 5.09
CA ILE A 70 -0.67 8.10 6.18
C ILE A 70 0.80 7.95 5.81
N CYS A 71 1.58 9.03 5.91
CA CYS A 71 3.03 8.96 5.74
C CYS A 71 3.69 9.52 7.00
N LYS A 72 4.49 8.70 7.69
CA LYS A 72 5.28 9.08 8.86
C LYS A 72 6.73 8.75 8.60
N GLY A 73 7.59 9.76 8.53
CA GLY A 73 9.00 9.57 8.13
C GLY A 73 9.08 8.84 6.80
N ASN A 74 9.81 7.72 6.74
CA ASN A 74 9.96 6.89 5.54
C ASN A 74 8.96 5.73 5.44
N THR A 75 7.91 5.75 6.25
CA THR A 75 6.88 4.70 6.27
C THR A 75 5.58 5.26 5.68
N LEU A 76 5.15 4.69 4.55
CA LEU A 76 3.86 4.96 3.92
C LEU A 76 2.89 3.84 4.31
N THR A 77 1.79 4.19 4.97
CA THR A 77 0.71 3.26 5.30
C THR A 77 -0.54 3.64 4.52
N MET A 78 -1.11 2.67 3.81
CA MET A 78 -2.31 2.83 3.00
C MET A 78 -3.37 1.83 3.45
N TYR A 79 -4.58 2.33 3.70
CA TYR A 79 -5.76 1.51 3.95
C TYR A 79 -6.46 1.32 2.61
N SER A 80 -6.10 0.25 1.91
CA SER A 80 -6.31 0.14 0.47
C SER A 80 -6.40 -1.32 0.01
N SER A 81 -7.02 -1.53 -1.12
CA SER A 81 -6.89 -2.73 -1.94
C SER A 81 -6.00 -2.44 -3.16
N PHE A 82 -5.34 -3.45 -3.73
CA PHE A 82 -4.46 -3.25 -4.88
C PHE A 82 -4.66 -4.29 -5.98
N ASN A 83 -4.29 -3.97 -7.22
CA ASN A 83 -3.94 -4.97 -8.21
C ASN A 83 -2.41 -5.07 -8.30
N LYS A 84 -1.85 -6.27 -8.14
CA LYS A 84 -0.41 -6.52 -8.23
C LYS A 84 -0.02 -6.99 -9.64
N SER A 85 1.16 -6.58 -10.10
CA SER A 85 1.70 -6.95 -11.40
C SER A 85 3.22 -7.14 -11.35
N LYS A 86 3.76 -7.97 -12.24
CA LYS A 86 5.21 -8.13 -12.42
C LYS A 86 5.79 -7.23 -13.52
N ASN A 87 4.97 -6.82 -14.48
CA ASN A 87 5.40 -6.11 -15.70
C ASN A 87 4.73 -4.75 -15.85
N ARG A 88 4.14 -4.21 -14.77
CA ARG A 88 3.43 -2.92 -14.76
C ARG A 88 2.23 -2.84 -15.73
N VAL A 89 1.62 -3.98 -16.02
CA VAL A 89 0.34 -4.05 -16.74
C VAL A 89 -0.78 -4.16 -15.71
N LEU A 90 -1.79 -3.28 -15.81
CA LEU A 90 -2.98 -3.36 -14.96
C LEU A 90 -3.74 -4.65 -15.29
N ASN A 91 -3.99 -5.47 -14.27
CA ASN A 91 -4.74 -6.69 -14.41
C ASN A 91 -5.70 -6.84 -13.23
N THR A 92 -6.99 -6.71 -13.53
CA THR A 92 -8.09 -6.65 -12.57
C THR A 92 -8.67 -8.03 -12.25
N SER A 93 -7.94 -9.12 -12.52
CA SER A 93 -8.38 -10.47 -12.16
C SER A 93 -8.25 -10.75 -10.65
N LYS A 94 -9.04 -11.71 -10.16
CA LYS A 94 -9.01 -12.18 -8.75
C LYS A 94 -7.61 -12.56 -8.26
N LYS A 95 -6.78 -13.17 -9.13
CA LYS A 95 -5.43 -13.66 -8.80
C LYS A 95 -4.48 -12.50 -8.44
N ASN A 96 -4.67 -11.36 -9.08
CA ASN A 96 -3.82 -10.18 -8.92
C ASN A 96 -4.39 -9.21 -7.89
N PHE A 97 -5.65 -9.36 -7.51
CA PHE A 97 -6.26 -8.56 -6.48
C PHE A 97 -5.68 -8.86 -5.09
N VAL A 98 -5.25 -7.80 -4.41
CA VAL A 98 -4.88 -7.76 -3.00
C VAL A 98 -6.06 -7.11 -2.28
N LYS A 99 -6.68 -7.87 -1.38
CA LYS A 99 -7.83 -7.42 -0.62
C LYS A 99 -7.53 -6.15 0.17
N TYR A 100 -8.59 -5.38 0.42
CA TYR A 100 -8.53 -4.23 1.30
C TYR A 100 -7.90 -4.59 2.65
N GLY A 101 -6.99 -3.74 3.11
CA GLY A 101 -6.37 -3.87 4.42
C GLY A 101 -5.40 -2.73 4.70
N LYS A 102 -4.72 -2.82 5.83
CA LYS A 102 -3.63 -1.92 6.19
C LYS A 102 -2.33 -2.42 5.55
N HIS A 103 -1.86 -1.71 4.54
CA HIS A 103 -0.62 -2.05 3.82
C HIS A 103 0.44 -1.01 4.10
N THR A 104 1.67 -1.45 4.36
CA THR A 104 2.79 -0.56 4.67
C THR A 104 3.91 -0.74 3.66
N PHE A 105 4.44 0.39 3.19
CA PHE A 105 5.52 0.47 2.22
C PHE A 105 6.67 1.28 2.79
N LYS A 106 7.90 0.80 2.58
CA LYS A 106 9.12 1.48 2.99
C LYS A 106 9.61 2.40 1.87
N LEU A 107 9.52 3.70 2.10
CA LEU A 107 10.11 4.72 1.24
C LEU A 107 11.61 4.84 1.52
N THR A 108 12.35 5.38 0.56
CA THR A 108 13.78 5.68 0.68
C THR A 108 14.05 7.11 0.22
N SER A 109 15.24 7.64 0.51
CA SER A 109 15.68 8.92 -0.05
C SER A 109 15.77 8.90 -1.58
N LYS A 110 15.91 7.72 -2.19
CA LYS A 110 15.98 7.52 -3.65
C LYS A 110 14.63 7.28 -4.31
N THR A 111 13.53 7.24 -3.55
CA THR A 111 12.19 7.01 -4.10
C THR A 111 11.80 8.18 -5.00
N LYS A 112 11.44 7.89 -6.26
CA LYS A 112 11.01 8.90 -7.25
C LYS A 112 9.49 9.08 -7.21
N TYR A 113 9.00 10.31 -7.33
CA TYR A 113 7.57 10.64 -7.32
C TYR A 113 7.25 11.44 -8.59
N PHE A 114 6.29 11.01 -9.38
CA PHE A 114 5.96 11.69 -10.65
C PHE A 114 4.54 11.39 -11.13
N SER A 115 4.03 12.16 -12.09
CA SER A 115 2.89 11.77 -12.93
C SER A 115 3.37 11.64 -14.37
N LEU A 116 2.57 10.93 -15.17
CA LEU A 116 2.68 10.99 -16.62
C LEU A 116 1.41 11.65 -17.14
N GLU A 117 1.59 12.70 -17.93
CA GLU A 117 0.50 13.42 -18.59
C GLU A 117 0.51 13.09 -20.08
N PHE A 118 -0.69 12.98 -20.65
CA PHE A 118 -0.85 12.71 -22.06
C PHE A 118 -0.18 13.81 -22.88
N ASN A 119 0.64 13.40 -23.84
CA ASN A 119 1.28 14.29 -24.78
C ASN A 119 0.58 14.13 -26.15
N PRO A 120 -0.22 15.12 -26.58
CA PRO A 120 -0.95 15.03 -27.85
C PRO A 120 -0.01 15.02 -29.07
N GLU A 121 1.16 15.62 -28.96
CA GLU A 121 2.16 15.71 -30.04
C GLU A 121 2.95 14.42 -30.19
N ASN A 122 3.10 13.66 -29.10
CA ASN A 122 3.80 12.38 -29.10
C ASN A 122 3.14 11.41 -28.09
N PRO A 123 2.09 10.69 -28.50
CA PRO A 123 1.33 9.80 -27.62
C PRO A 123 2.19 8.72 -26.93
N ASP A 124 3.28 8.30 -27.57
CA ASP A 124 4.22 7.30 -27.03
C ASP A 124 5.21 7.90 -26.01
N LYS A 125 5.29 9.23 -25.90
CA LYS A 125 6.19 9.97 -25.02
C LYS A 125 5.42 10.96 -24.14
N PRO A 126 4.71 10.46 -23.11
CA PRO A 126 3.98 11.31 -22.18
C PRO A 126 4.91 12.28 -21.44
N TYR A 127 4.41 13.46 -21.11
CA TYR A 127 5.13 14.42 -20.29
C TYR A 127 5.28 13.88 -18.87
N ARG A 128 6.47 14.09 -18.27
CA ARG A 128 6.77 13.63 -16.92
C ARG A 128 6.87 14.81 -15.97
N ASN A 129 5.92 14.91 -15.06
CA ASN A 129 5.95 15.90 -13.99
C ASN A 129 6.48 15.26 -12.71
N ASN A 130 7.64 15.73 -12.24
CA ASN A 130 8.25 15.22 -11.01
C ASN A 130 7.73 15.99 -9.80
N TYR A 131 7.56 15.29 -8.68
CA TYR A 131 7.08 15.88 -7.43
C TYR A 131 8.11 15.71 -6.31
N SER A 132 8.10 16.64 -5.37
CA SER A 132 8.65 16.39 -4.04
C SER A 132 7.81 15.31 -3.34
N LYS A 133 8.43 14.62 -2.37
CA LYS A 133 7.72 13.64 -1.55
C LYS A 133 6.49 14.25 -0.85
N SER A 134 6.63 15.44 -0.27
CA SER A 134 5.54 16.10 0.46
C SER A 134 4.35 16.38 -0.46
N ASN A 135 4.60 16.95 -1.65
CA ASN A 135 3.55 17.29 -2.61
C ASN A 135 2.83 16.02 -3.09
N PHE A 136 3.58 14.98 -3.48
CA PHE A 136 3.00 13.73 -3.95
C PHE A 136 2.10 13.07 -2.89
N ILE A 137 2.59 12.98 -1.65
CA ILE A 137 1.82 12.39 -0.54
C ILE A 137 0.59 13.23 -0.21
N ASN A 138 0.67 14.56 -0.30
CA ASN A 138 -0.50 15.42 -0.11
C ASN A 138 -1.57 15.18 -1.18
N ILE A 139 -1.18 14.98 -2.44
CA ILE A 139 -2.13 14.59 -3.49
C ILE A 139 -2.79 13.26 -3.16
N MET A 140 -2.00 12.23 -2.81
CA MET A 140 -2.53 10.91 -2.44
C MET A 140 -3.52 10.97 -1.28
N LYS A 141 -3.29 11.84 -0.29
CA LYS A 141 -4.19 12.01 0.87
C LYS A 141 -5.55 12.60 0.51
N ARG A 142 -5.66 13.35 -0.60
CA ARG A 142 -6.92 13.98 -1.01
C ARG A 142 -7.95 12.98 -1.51
N LEU A 143 -7.51 11.81 -1.99
CA LEU A 143 -8.37 10.78 -2.56
C LEU A 143 -9.25 11.37 -3.67
N ASN A 144 -8.59 11.84 -4.72
CA ASN A 144 -9.14 12.69 -5.78
C ASN A 144 -9.51 11.92 -7.06
N GLY A 145 -9.64 10.60 -7.01
CA GLY A 145 -10.00 9.79 -8.18
C GLY A 145 -8.85 9.29 -9.03
N LEU A 146 -7.62 9.79 -8.84
CA LEU A 146 -6.47 9.35 -9.62
C LEU A 146 -6.09 7.89 -9.35
N GLY A 147 -5.52 7.23 -10.35
CA GLY A 147 -4.78 5.99 -10.18
C GLY A 147 -3.40 6.22 -9.59
N ALA A 148 -2.94 5.30 -8.75
CA ALA A 148 -1.61 5.33 -8.14
C ALA A 148 -0.87 4.00 -8.34
N TRP A 149 0.27 4.08 -9.02
CA TRP A 149 1.23 2.99 -9.15
C TRP A 149 2.33 3.11 -8.09
N ILE A 150 2.64 2.01 -7.42
CA ILE A 150 3.74 1.88 -6.46
C ILE A 150 4.67 0.78 -6.95
N THR A 151 5.89 1.14 -7.31
CA THR A 151 6.92 0.19 -7.74
C THR A 151 7.78 -0.19 -6.55
N VAL A 152 7.73 -1.46 -6.18
CA VAL A 152 8.49 -2.04 -5.08
C VAL A 152 9.56 -2.95 -5.65
N LYS A 153 10.84 -2.68 -5.34
CA LYS A 153 11.97 -3.54 -5.68
C LYS A 153 12.68 -3.96 -4.41
N ASN A 154 12.87 -5.26 -4.22
CA ASN A 154 13.55 -5.81 -3.03
C ASN A 154 12.96 -5.27 -1.70
N GLY A 155 11.62 -5.19 -1.61
CA GLY A 155 10.90 -4.70 -0.43
C GLY A 155 10.91 -3.19 -0.20
N LYS A 156 11.53 -2.39 -1.09
CA LYS A 156 11.61 -0.93 -0.98
C LYS A 156 10.90 -0.24 -2.15
N VAL A 157 10.24 0.88 -1.89
CA VAL A 157 9.61 1.67 -2.94
C VAL A 157 10.68 2.42 -3.73
N VAL A 158 10.80 2.13 -5.01
CA VAL A 158 11.75 2.83 -5.91
C VAL A 158 11.07 3.97 -6.66
N SER A 159 9.78 3.86 -6.93
CA SER A 159 9.00 4.94 -7.52
C SER A 159 7.52 4.85 -7.19
N MET A 160 6.85 6.00 -7.26
CA MET A 160 5.41 6.14 -7.24
C MET A 160 4.97 7.03 -8.40
N GLN A 161 3.92 6.62 -9.09
CA GLN A 161 3.35 7.36 -10.21
C GLN A 161 1.86 7.61 -10.01
N LEU A 162 1.40 8.84 -10.26
CA LEU A 162 -0.02 9.14 -10.45
C LEU A 162 -0.40 9.07 -11.94
N CYS A 163 -1.62 8.61 -12.22
CA CYS A 163 -2.22 8.62 -13.55
C CYS A 163 -3.70 9.01 -13.46
N SER A 164 -4.18 9.72 -14.48
CA SER A 164 -5.59 10.01 -14.72
C SER A 164 -6.29 8.82 -15.35
#